data_AF-A0A1W6N0T2-F1
#
_entry.id   AF-A0A1W6N0T2-F1
#
_cell.length_a   1.000
_cell.length_b   1.000
_cell.length_c   1.000
_cell.angle_alpha   90.00
_cell.angle_beta   90.00
_cell.angle_gamma   90.00
#
_symmetry.space_group_name_H-M   'P 1'
#
loop_
_entity.id
_entity.type
_entity.pdbx_description
1 polymer ?
#
loop_
_entity_poly.entity_id
_entity_poly.type
_entity_poly.pdbx_seq_one_letter_code
_entity_poly.pdbx_strand_id
1 'polypeptide(L)'
;MAERKGAGRGCSLASLAHSRLNGAFYAWHGLSGRRYVLSVFAGSDWALVSEFEGVAIVGVAGEETARRPICVLSARQLRALGPSLSRAANEWHVLFCADESALKDLAGSLMN
;
A
#
# COMPACT_ATOMS: atom_id res chain seq x y z
N MET A 1 -30.17 1.51 -1.35
CA MET A 1 -29.35 2.07 -0.25
C MET A 1 -27.90 2.00 -0.72
N ALA A 2 -27.35 3.10 -1.25
CA ALA A 2 -25.98 3.10 -1.75
C ALA A 2 -25.04 3.04 -0.55
N GLU A 3 -24.31 1.92 -0.40
CA GLU A 3 -23.16 1.87 0.51
C GLU A 3 -22.27 3.06 0.19
N ARG A 4 -22.09 3.95 1.18
CA ARG A 4 -20.90 4.80 1.21
C ARG A 4 -19.71 3.83 1.32
N LYS A 5 -19.17 3.40 0.17
CA LYS A 5 -17.86 2.73 0.10
C LYS A 5 -16.90 3.63 0.84
N GLY A 6 -16.48 3.24 2.05
CA GLY A 6 -15.48 3.97 2.80
C GLY A 6 -14.28 4.17 1.89
N ALA A 7 -13.95 5.43 1.59
CA ALA A 7 -12.71 5.77 0.92
C ALA A 7 -11.56 5.08 1.68
N GLY A 8 -10.70 4.38 0.96
CA GLY A 8 -9.53 3.72 1.54
C GLY A 8 -9.71 2.32 2.14
N ARG A 9 -10.84 1.62 1.94
CA ARG A 9 -10.91 0.18 2.28
C ARG A 9 -10.26 -0.66 1.18
N GLY A 10 -9.13 -1.28 1.48
CA GLY A 10 -8.52 -2.27 0.60
C GLY A 10 -9.04 -3.68 0.87
N CYS A 11 -8.64 -4.63 0.02
CA CYS A 11 -9.02 -6.03 0.16
C CYS A 11 -7.98 -7.00 -0.40
N SER A 12 -7.94 -8.20 0.17
CA SER A 12 -7.20 -9.33 -0.40
C SER A 12 -7.82 -9.76 -1.73
N LEU A 13 -7.01 -10.31 -2.63
CA LEU A 13 -7.48 -10.80 -3.92
C LEU A 13 -8.15 -12.17 -3.76
N ALA A 14 -9.49 -12.21 -3.86
CA ALA A 14 -10.27 -13.46 -3.73
C ALA A 14 -9.83 -14.55 -4.73
N SER A 15 -9.39 -14.16 -5.93
CA SER A 15 -8.87 -15.08 -6.94
C SER A 15 -7.59 -15.82 -6.50
N LEU A 16 -6.87 -15.29 -5.51
CA LEU A 16 -5.64 -15.89 -4.98
C LEU A 16 -5.85 -16.63 -3.67
N ALA A 17 -7.09 -16.72 -3.16
CA ALA A 17 -7.39 -17.24 -1.82
C ALA A 17 -6.86 -18.66 -1.57
N HIS A 18 -6.86 -19.51 -2.59
CA HIS A 18 -6.38 -20.90 -2.51
C HIS A 18 -5.03 -21.11 -3.23
N SER A 19 -4.29 -20.04 -3.49
CA SER A 19 -3.00 -20.09 -4.16
C SER A 19 -1.85 -19.85 -3.17
N ARG A 20 -0.63 -20.23 -3.57
CA ARG A 20 0.60 -19.87 -2.84
C ARG A 20 0.87 -18.36 -2.80
N LEU A 21 0.15 -17.57 -3.59
CA LEU A 21 0.25 -16.11 -3.64
C LEU A 21 -0.77 -15.42 -2.73
N ASN A 22 -1.52 -16.17 -1.91
CA ASN A 22 -2.39 -15.57 -0.91
C ASN A 22 -1.55 -14.67 0.01
N GLY A 23 -2.00 -13.42 0.19
CA GLY A 23 -1.32 -12.42 1.00
C GLY A 23 -0.19 -11.68 0.29
N ALA A 24 0.32 -12.17 -0.85
CA ALA A 24 1.39 -11.52 -1.61
C ALA A 24 0.91 -10.25 -2.35
N PHE A 25 -0.40 -10.09 -2.52
CA PHE A 25 -1.01 -8.94 -3.17
C PHE A 25 -2.22 -8.41 -2.41
N TYR A 26 -2.40 -7.10 -2.45
CA TYR A 26 -3.52 -6.41 -1.84
C TYR A 26 -4.04 -5.30 -2.76
N ALA A 27 -5.35 -5.17 -2.85
CA ALA A 27 -5.97 -4.13 -3.66
C ALA A 27 -6.34 -2.92 -2.82
N TRP A 28 -5.92 -1.74 -3.23
CA TRP A 28 -6.41 -0.46 -2.73
C TRP A 28 -7.23 0.25 -3.80
N HIS A 29 -8.07 1.19 -3.37
CA HIS A 29 -8.77 2.09 -4.28
C HIS A 29 -8.20 3.49 -4.11
N GLY A 30 -7.90 4.17 -5.22
CA GLY A 30 -7.55 5.58 -5.21
C GLY A 30 -8.78 6.49 -5.14
N LEU A 31 -8.55 7.79 -5.02
CA LEU A 31 -9.60 8.80 -4.87
C LEU A 31 -10.52 8.84 -6.09
N SER A 32 -9.97 8.54 -7.27
CA SER A 32 -10.67 8.37 -8.54
C SER A 32 -11.60 7.14 -8.58
N GLY A 33 -11.52 6.27 -7.57
CA GLY A 33 -12.19 4.96 -7.56
C GLY A 33 -11.44 3.87 -8.32
N ARG A 34 -10.33 4.20 -9.00
CA ARG A 34 -9.46 3.22 -9.67
C ARG A 34 -8.92 2.22 -8.64
N ARG A 35 -8.94 0.93 -9.02
CA ARG A 35 -8.38 -0.16 -8.23
C ARG A 35 -6.91 -0.36 -8.59
N TYR A 36 -6.04 -0.33 -7.58
CA TYR A 36 -4.61 -0.60 -7.70
C TYR A 36 -4.28 -1.90 -6.97
N VAL A 37 -3.55 -2.80 -7.62
CA VAL A 37 -3.06 -4.05 -7.01
C VAL A 37 -1.60 -3.86 -6.66
N LEU A 38 -1.28 -4.00 -5.38
CA LEU A 38 0.05 -3.77 -4.83
C LEU A 38 0.63 -5.07 -4.32
N SER A 39 1.93 -5.27 -4.53
CA SER A 39 2.70 -6.34 -3.91
C SER A 39 2.93 -6.05 -2.44
N VAL A 40 2.79 -7.07 -1.59
CA VAL A 40 2.96 -6.94 -0.14
C VAL A 40 4.34 -7.44 0.26
N PHE A 41 5.10 -6.59 0.95
CA PHE A 41 6.38 -6.90 1.56
C PHE A 41 6.26 -6.79 3.08
N ALA A 42 7.06 -7.56 3.82
CA ALA A 42 7.06 -7.49 5.27
C ALA A 42 7.65 -6.15 5.73
N GLY A 43 7.25 -5.66 6.91
CA GLY A 43 7.80 -4.42 7.48
C GLY A 43 9.33 -4.44 7.60
N SER A 44 9.90 -5.63 7.85
CA SER A 44 11.34 -5.88 7.87
C SER A 44 12.05 -5.63 6.53
N ASP A 45 11.33 -5.66 5.41
CA ASP A 45 11.88 -5.51 4.06
C ASP A 45 12.09 -4.04 3.67
N TRP A 46 12.05 -3.11 4.64
CA TRP A 46 12.19 -1.67 4.40
C TRP A 46 13.40 -1.32 3.53
N ALA A 47 14.57 -1.93 3.82
CA ALA A 47 15.79 -1.65 3.07
C ALA A 47 15.61 -1.97 1.58
N LEU A 48 15.06 -3.14 1.25
CA LEU A 48 14.74 -3.55 -0.11
C LEU A 48 13.72 -2.61 -0.76
N VAL A 49 12.60 -2.34 -0.07
CA VAL A 49 11.51 -1.50 -0.61
C VAL A 49 11.99 -0.08 -0.91
N SER A 50 12.92 0.43 -0.10
CA SER A 50 13.48 1.77 -0.28
C SER A 50 14.38 1.90 -1.51
N GLU A 51 14.89 0.81 -2.06
CA GLU A 51 15.75 0.81 -3.25
C GLU A 51 14.97 0.78 -4.57
N PHE A 52 13.67 0.50 -4.55
CA PHE A 52 12.87 0.43 -5.77
C PHE A 52 12.75 1.79 -6.48
N GLU A 53 12.60 1.76 -7.81
CA GLU A 53 12.39 2.93 -8.65
C GLU A 53 11.02 2.87 -9.35
N GLY A 54 10.43 4.03 -9.63
CA GLY A 54 9.13 4.10 -10.29
C GLY A 54 8.00 3.42 -9.51
N VAL A 55 8.04 3.52 -8.17
CA VAL A 55 7.05 2.90 -7.27
C VAL A 55 6.26 3.91 -6.45
N ALA A 56 5.02 3.54 -6.13
CA ALA A 56 4.25 4.12 -5.03
C ALA A 56 4.18 3.10 -3.89
N ILE A 57 4.49 3.54 -2.68
CA ILE A 57 4.64 2.71 -1.50
C ILE A 57 3.59 3.16 -0.48
N VAL A 58 2.78 2.22 -0.01
CA VAL A 58 1.87 2.43 1.11
C VAL A 58 2.45 1.71 2.31
N GLY A 59 2.85 2.46 3.33
CA GLY A 59 3.20 1.87 4.63
C GLY A 59 1.91 1.49 5.34
N VAL A 60 1.82 0.26 5.84
CA VAL A 60 0.61 -0.28 6.44
C VAL A 60 0.93 -0.73 7.87
N ALA A 61 0.17 -0.21 8.82
CA ALA A 61 0.14 -0.72 10.19
C ALA A 61 -1.03 -1.71 10.32
N GLY A 62 -0.88 -2.74 11.14
CA GLY A 62 -1.99 -3.63 11.42
C GLY A 62 -1.74 -4.54 12.61
N GLU A 63 -2.71 -4.59 13.53
CA GLU A 63 -2.93 -5.70 14.45
C GLU A 63 -4.23 -6.41 14.05
N GLU A 64 -4.10 -7.71 13.76
CA GLU A 64 -5.08 -8.80 13.64
C GLU A 64 -6.43 -8.63 12.89
N THR A 65 -7.00 -7.43 12.71
CA THR A 65 -8.35 -7.29 12.13
C THR A 65 -8.49 -6.26 11.01
N ALA A 66 -7.56 -5.32 10.83
CA ALA A 66 -7.59 -4.41 9.68
C ALA A 66 -6.21 -3.84 9.31
N ARG A 67 -5.85 -3.94 8.02
CA ARG A 67 -4.72 -3.23 7.42
C ARG A 67 -5.03 -1.74 7.34
N ARG A 68 -4.30 -0.91 8.09
CA ARG A 68 -4.46 0.55 8.13
C ARG A 68 -3.29 1.22 7.40
N PRO A 69 -3.53 1.93 6.28
CA PRO A 69 -2.48 2.73 5.66
C PRO A 69 -2.06 3.86 6.61
N ILE A 70 -0.75 4.08 6.77
CA ILE A 70 -0.18 5.13 7.62
C ILE A 70 0.64 6.15 6.84
N CYS A 71 1.06 5.81 5.62
CA CYS A 71 1.70 6.73 4.70
C CYS A 71 1.52 6.27 3.25
N VAL A 72 1.64 7.22 2.32
CA VAL A 72 1.77 6.96 0.87
C VAL A 72 2.96 7.78 0.36
N LEU A 73 3.98 7.11 -0.14
CA LEU A 73 5.29 7.69 -0.44
C LEU A 73 5.85 7.16 -1.76
N SER A 74 6.69 7.95 -2.41
CA SER A 74 7.67 7.43 -3.38
C SER A 74 8.86 6.78 -2.66
N ALA A 75 9.62 5.94 -3.34
CA ALA A 75 10.86 5.37 -2.80
C ALA A 75 11.86 6.45 -2.37
N ARG A 76 11.96 7.56 -3.12
CA ARG A 76 12.80 8.70 -2.77
C ARG A 76 12.41 9.32 -1.43
N GLN A 77 11.10 9.48 -1.18
CA GLN A 77 10.60 10.00 0.10
C GLN A 77 10.84 9.00 1.23
N LEU A 78 10.63 7.69 0.99
CA LEU A 78 10.90 6.66 1.99
C LEU A 78 12.37 6.64 2.41
N ARG A 79 13.31 6.71 1.45
CA ARG A 79 14.75 6.81 1.74
C ARG A 79 15.08 8.05 2.57
N ALA A 80 14.49 9.20 2.24
CA ALA A 80 14.72 10.45 2.95
C ALA A 80 14.23 10.43 4.41
N LEU A 81 13.14 9.72 4.70
CA LEU A 81 12.61 9.56 6.07
C LEU A 81 13.39 8.55 6.91
N GLY A 82 14.18 7.68 6.27
CA GLY A 82 15.02 6.70 6.94
C GLY A 82 14.25 5.58 7.65
N PRO A 83 14.94 4.76 8.46
CA PRO A 83 14.36 3.55 9.06
C PRO A 83 13.39 3.84 10.20
N SER A 84 13.25 5.08 10.67
CA SER A 84 12.31 5.40 11.76
C SER A 84 10.87 5.05 11.41
N LEU A 85 10.50 5.16 10.12
CA LEU A 85 9.16 4.81 9.64
C LEU A 85 8.93 3.29 9.59
N SER A 86 9.99 2.48 9.49
CA SER A 86 9.86 1.01 9.44
C SER A 86 9.40 0.40 10.75
N ARG A 87 9.55 1.10 11.87
CA ARG A 87 9.02 0.67 13.16
C ARG A 87 7.51 0.82 13.26
N ALA A 88 6.91 1.69 12.45
CA ALA A 88 5.47 1.94 12.45
C ALA A 88 4.72 1.09 11.42
N ALA A 89 5.39 0.60 10.38
CA ALA A 89 4.80 -0.21 9.32
C ALA A 89 5.05 -1.71 9.55
N ASN A 90 3.98 -2.50 9.66
CA ASN A 90 4.05 -3.97 9.69
C ASN A 90 4.20 -4.56 8.29
N GLU A 91 3.73 -3.84 7.26
CA GLU A 91 3.78 -4.23 5.86
C GLU A 91 4.10 -3.01 4.97
N TRP A 92 4.73 -3.27 3.83
CA TRP A 92 4.89 -2.30 2.74
C TRP A 92 4.14 -2.80 1.52
N HIS A 93 3.12 -2.05 1.10
CA HIS A 93 2.41 -2.36 -0.14
C HIS A 93 3.00 -1.52 -1.26
N VAL A 94 3.48 -2.16 -2.32
CA VAL A 94 4.24 -1.51 -3.40
C VAL A 94 3.49 -1.64 -4.71
N LEU A 95 3.18 -0.50 -5.34
CA LEU A 95 2.73 -0.41 -6.73
C LEU A 95 3.95 -0.18 -7.62
N PHE A 96 4.25 -1.13 -8.51
CA PHE A 96 5.29 -0.98 -9.53
C PHE A 96 4.78 -0.21 -10.74
N CYS A 97 5.71 0.42 -11.47
CA CYS A 97 5.42 1.26 -12.63
C CYS A 97 4.41 2.37 -12.32
N ALA A 98 4.47 2.93 -11.11
CA ALA A 98 3.61 4.00 -10.67
C ALA A 98 4.10 5.35 -11.21
N ASP A 99 3.19 6.11 -11.80
CA ASP A 99 3.41 7.51 -12.12
C ASP A 99 2.98 8.42 -10.95
N GLU A 100 3.25 9.72 -11.08
CA GLU A 100 2.88 10.70 -10.07
C GLU A 100 1.36 10.79 -9.86
N SER A 101 0.56 10.48 -10.90
CA SER A 101 -0.90 10.50 -10.81
C SER A 101 -1.41 9.38 -9.90
N ALA A 102 -0.87 8.17 -10.03
CA ALA A 102 -1.22 7.02 -9.19
C ALA A 102 -0.84 7.26 -7.72
N LEU A 103 0.33 7.88 -7.47
CA LEU A 103 0.75 8.24 -6.12
C LEU A 103 -0.21 9.24 -5.47
N LYS A 104 -0.58 10.32 -6.19
CA LYS A 104 -1.53 11.33 -5.70
C LYS A 104 -2.93 10.75 -5.48
N ASP A 105 -3.36 9.88 -6.39
CA ASP A 105 -4.68 9.24 -6.32
C ASP A 105 -4.79 8.30 -5.10
N LEU A 106 -3.74 7.50 -4.85
CA LEU A 106 -3.65 6.66 -3.65
C LEU A 106 -3.56 7.52 -2.37
N ALA A 107 -2.68 8.53 -2.35
CA ALA A 107 -2.54 9.41 -1.20
C ALA A 107 -3.88 10.10 -0.86
N GLY A 108 -4.57 10.62 -1.87
CA GLY A 108 -5.88 11.26 -1.72
C GLY A 108 -6.99 10.31 -1.27
N SER A 109 -6.87 8.99 -1.43
CA SER A 109 -7.84 8.07 -0.85
C SER A 109 -7.47 7.54 0.52
N LEU A 110 -6.17 7.34 0.77
CA LEU A 110 -5.72 6.58 1.95
C LEU A 110 -5.37 7.48 3.13
N MET A 111 -5.07 8.76 2.88
CA MET A 111 -4.65 9.73 3.90
C MET A 111 -5.74 10.75 4.25
N ASN A 112 -7.00 10.49 3.84
CA ASN A 112 -8.17 11.32 4.10
C ASN A 112 -9.07 10.74 5.18
#